data_AF-K1T1Q9-F1
#
_entry.id   AF-K1T1Q9-F1
#
_cell.length_a   1.000
_cell.length_b   1.000
_cell.length_c   1.000
_cell.angle_alpha   90.00
_cell.angle_beta   90.00
_cell.angle_gamma   90.00
#
_symmetry.space_group_name_H-M   'P 1'
#
loop_
_entity.id
_entity.type
_entity.pdbx_description
1 polymer ?
#
loop_
_entity_poly.entity_id
_entity_poly.type
_entity_poly.pdbx_seq_one_letter_code
_entity_poly.pdbx_strand_id
1 'polypeptide(L)'
;VNVSGEVDIEDLIPNENCVFTLTTLGYIKRQSVDTYQTQHRGGRGVKGMTRREEDVAETMFTCSTHDYIMFFTSEGKVYRLKGYEIPEGSRNSKGMNIVNILPLGADEKVTAMIRVPEFGTEKLYLCMLTKNGVIKRTELDAYKNVRKNGIFAINLDEGDELRFVKLTDGEKQILIATRKGMCISFNENDARCIGRTARGVKAITLSEGDEIAGMCVPEENKKVLTVSETGFGRRSEFDNYRVQSRGGKGLINYHTETYGDVAAVAMVGEDEDVIMISSDGIIIRIPAKDISVFARPSKGVRVMKTN
;
A
#
# COMPACT_ATOMS: atom_id res chain seq x y z
N VAL A 1 -35.81 26.74 -27.53
CA VAL A 1 -35.28 25.88 -26.45
C VAL A 1 -33.82 25.67 -26.76
N ASN A 2 -32.94 26.44 -26.11
CA ASN A 2 -31.50 26.31 -26.33
C ASN A 2 -31.04 25.04 -25.61
N VAL A 3 -30.72 24.01 -26.39
CA VAL A 3 -29.99 22.84 -25.90
C VAL A 3 -28.52 23.25 -25.83
N SER A 4 -28.07 23.74 -24.68
CA SER A 4 -26.64 23.85 -24.37
C SER A 4 -26.21 22.58 -23.65
N GLY A 5 -26.07 21.49 -24.41
CA GLY A 5 -25.38 20.30 -23.91
C GLY A 5 -23.89 20.46 -24.23
N GLU A 6 -23.13 21.08 -23.34
CA GLU A 6 -21.69 20.80 -23.30
C GLU A 6 -21.57 19.32 -22.94
N VAL A 7 -21.27 18.49 -23.94
CA VAL A 7 -20.95 17.07 -23.72
C VAL A 7 -19.62 17.07 -22.96
N ASP A 8 -19.62 16.52 -21.73
CA ASP A 8 -18.38 16.35 -21.00
C ASP A 8 -17.49 15.39 -21.80
N ILE A 9 -16.19 15.68 -21.90
CA ILE A 9 -15.25 14.77 -22.58
C ILE A 9 -15.31 13.39 -21.91
N GLU A 10 -15.58 13.34 -20.60
CA GLU A 10 -15.81 12.10 -19.86
C GLU A 10 -16.97 11.26 -20.45
N ASP A 11 -18.07 11.88 -20.90
CA ASP A 11 -19.24 11.16 -21.46
C ASP A 11 -18.92 10.43 -22.78
N LEU A 12 -17.84 10.82 -23.45
CA LEU A 12 -17.36 10.19 -24.69
C LEU A 12 -16.41 9.03 -24.42
N ILE A 13 -15.97 8.83 -23.17
CA ILE A 13 -15.02 7.79 -22.80
C ILE A 13 -15.78 6.53 -22.38
N PRO A 14 -15.42 5.33 -22.89
CA PRO A 14 -16.06 4.10 -22.47
C PRO A 14 -15.86 3.81 -20.98
N ASN A 15 -16.96 3.49 -20.30
CA ASN A 15 -16.94 2.96 -18.94
C ASN A 15 -16.70 1.45 -18.97
N GLU A 16 -15.46 1.05 -18.69
CA GLU A 16 -15.02 -0.34 -18.72
C GLU A 16 -14.21 -0.69 -17.47
N ASN A 17 -14.21 -1.97 -17.09
CA ASN A 17 -13.37 -2.46 -16.00
C ASN A 17 -11.95 -2.73 -16.52
N CYS A 18 -10.96 -2.12 -15.87
CA CYS A 18 -9.55 -2.31 -16.16
C CYS A 18 -8.79 -2.86 -14.95
N VAL A 19 -7.71 -3.57 -15.23
CA VAL A 19 -6.61 -3.84 -14.30
C VAL A 19 -5.64 -2.67 -14.35
N PHE A 20 -5.34 -2.08 -13.20
CA PHE A 20 -4.34 -1.04 -13.03
C PHE A 20 -3.13 -1.63 -12.35
N THR A 21 -1.94 -1.31 -12.86
CA THR A 21 -0.68 -1.78 -12.29
C THR A 21 0.26 -0.61 -12.09
N LEU A 22 0.86 -0.55 -10.90
CA LEU A 22 2.00 0.30 -10.56
C LEU A 22 3.18 -0.62 -10.21
N THR A 23 4.33 -0.38 -10.82
CA THR A 23 5.55 -1.16 -10.59
C THR A 23 6.47 -0.51 -9.56
N THR A 24 7.45 -1.28 -9.05
CA THR A 24 8.43 -0.77 -8.08
C THR A 24 9.35 0.32 -8.65
N LEU A 25 9.49 0.40 -9.98
CA LEU A 25 10.21 1.49 -10.66
C LEU A 25 9.30 2.67 -11.05
N GLY A 26 8.04 2.66 -10.62
CA GLY A 26 7.09 3.75 -10.83
C GLY A 26 6.46 3.78 -12.22
N TYR A 27 6.45 2.67 -12.96
CA TYR A 27 5.69 2.59 -14.20
C TYR A 27 4.24 2.21 -13.91
N ILE A 28 3.32 2.93 -14.55
CA ILE A 28 1.88 2.72 -14.41
C ILE A 28 1.23 2.44 -15.77
N LYS A 29 0.23 1.56 -15.77
CA LYS A 29 -0.62 1.29 -16.93
C LYS A 29 -2.00 0.80 -16.51
N ARG A 30 -2.96 0.94 -17.42
CA ARG A 30 -4.26 0.24 -17.38
C ARG A 30 -4.35 -0.79 -18.50
N GLN A 31 -5.11 -1.86 -18.27
CA GLN A 31 -5.44 -2.88 -19.26
C GLN A 31 -6.88 -3.33 -19.08
N SER A 32 -7.66 -3.54 -20.15
CA SER A 32 -9.00 -4.11 -19.99
C SER A 32 -8.94 -5.51 -19.36
N VAL A 33 -9.93 -5.85 -18.52
CA VAL A 33 -9.98 -7.14 -17.83
C VAL A 33 -10.02 -8.31 -18.82
N ASP A 34 -10.72 -8.16 -19.95
CA ASP A 34 -10.81 -9.20 -20.99
C ASP A 34 -9.44 -9.51 -21.61
N THR A 35 -8.64 -8.48 -21.87
CA THR A 35 -7.26 -8.64 -22.37
C THR A 35 -6.39 -9.37 -21.34
N TYR A 36 -6.58 -9.05 -20.06
CA TYR A 36 -5.83 -9.67 -18.97
C TYR A 36 -6.21 -11.15 -18.76
N GLN A 37 -7.50 -11.50 -18.81
CA GLN A 37 -8.02 -12.85 -18.58
C GLN A 37 -7.75 -13.81 -19.75
N THR A 38 -7.93 -13.35 -20.99
CA THR A 38 -7.73 -14.17 -22.20
C THR A 38 -6.30 -14.74 -22.27
N GLN A 39 -5.33 -14.03 -21.68
CA GLN A 39 -3.92 -14.42 -21.64
C GLN A 39 -3.48 -15.13 -20.34
N HIS A 40 -4.42 -15.46 -19.43
CA HIS A 40 -4.17 -16.25 -18.19
C HIS A 40 -4.31 -17.76 -18.37
N ARG A 41 -4.67 -18.26 -19.57
CA ARG A 41 -4.69 -19.70 -19.85
C ARG A 41 -3.25 -20.23 -19.95
N GLY A 42 -2.75 -20.85 -18.88
CA GLY A 42 -1.50 -21.66 -18.90
C GLY A 42 -0.36 -21.23 -17.95
N GLY A 43 -0.58 -20.33 -17.00
CA GLY A 43 0.46 -19.92 -16.05
C GLY A 43 0.79 -20.99 -15.00
N ARG A 44 1.96 -21.62 -15.10
CA ARG A 44 2.52 -22.48 -14.05
C ARG A 44 2.94 -21.59 -12.88
N GLY A 45 2.31 -21.73 -11.71
CA GLY A 45 2.80 -21.16 -10.46
C GLY A 45 4.12 -21.84 -10.10
N VAL A 46 5.24 -21.22 -10.46
CA VAL A 46 6.58 -21.69 -10.13
C VAL A 46 7.23 -20.65 -9.25
N LYS A 47 7.93 -21.09 -8.20
CA LYS A 47 8.91 -20.27 -7.49
C LYS A 47 9.90 -19.73 -8.53
N GLY A 48 9.83 -18.44 -8.81
CA GLY A 48 10.65 -17.77 -9.82
C GLY A 48 11.69 -16.90 -9.14
N MET A 49 12.93 -17.01 -9.58
CA MET A 49 14.03 -16.11 -9.19
C MET A 49 14.48 -15.35 -10.42
N THR A 50 14.44 -14.02 -10.38
CA THR A 50 14.91 -13.15 -11.48
C THR A 50 15.80 -12.02 -10.96
N ARG A 51 16.35 -11.18 -11.84
CA ARG A 51 17.29 -10.08 -11.51
C ARG A 51 16.61 -8.71 -11.60
N ARG A 52 17.12 -7.73 -10.84
CA ARG A 52 16.65 -6.33 -10.69
C ARG A 52 16.39 -5.54 -11.97
N GLU A 53 16.99 -5.94 -13.10
CA GLU A 53 16.69 -5.34 -14.40
C GLU A 53 15.23 -5.57 -14.82
N GLU A 54 14.55 -6.54 -14.19
CA GLU A 54 13.13 -6.78 -14.30
C GLU A 54 12.33 -5.91 -13.33
N ASP A 55 11.38 -5.16 -13.90
CA ASP A 55 10.43 -4.33 -13.18
C ASP A 55 9.22 -5.17 -12.76
N VAL A 56 8.84 -5.12 -11.49
CA VAL A 56 7.76 -5.96 -10.94
C VAL A 56 6.58 -5.12 -10.49
N ALA A 57 5.38 -5.65 -10.71
CA ALA A 57 4.15 -5.06 -10.21
C ALA A 57 4.19 -5.01 -8.67
N GLU A 58 4.11 -3.79 -8.12
CA GLU A 58 4.05 -3.52 -6.69
C GLU A 58 2.58 -3.44 -6.22
N THR A 59 1.76 -2.71 -6.96
CA THR A 59 0.32 -2.57 -6.69
C THR A 59 -0.48 -2.94 -7.92
N MET A 60 -1.50 -3.77 -7.74
CA MET A 60 -2.42 -4.15 -8.80
C MET A 60 -3.85 -4.29 -8.26
N PHE A 61 -4.82 -3.67 -8.92
CA PHE A 61 -6.23 -3.83 -8.61
C PHE A 61 -7.09 -3.63 -9.87
N THR A 62 -8.36 -4.03 -9.78
CA THR A 62 -9.37 -3.73 -10.79
C THR A 62 -10.27 -2.58 -10.36
N CYS A 63 -10.63 -1.70 -11.28
CA CYS A 63 -11.69 -0.70 -11.10
C CYS A 63 -12.20 -0.20 -12.47
N SER A 64 -13.23 0.64 -12.47
CA SER A 64 -13.73 1.28 -13.68
C SER A 64 -12.75 2.34 -14.18
N THR A 65 -12.74 2.58 -15.50
CA THR A 65 -12.10 3.75 -16.11
C THR A 65 -12.62 5.08 -15.56
N HIS A 66 -13.84 5.13 -15.03
CA HIS A 66 -14.46 6.33 -14.47
C HIS A 66 -14.26 6.47 -12.96
N ASP A 67 -13.67 5.47 -12.31
CA ASP A 67 -13.34 5.57 -10.88
C ASP A 67 -12.15 6.50 -10.68
N TYR A 68 -12.12 7.19 -9.54
CA TYR A 68 -10.94 7.92 -9.11
C TYR A 68 -9.93 6.98 -8.47
N ILE A 69 -8.68 7.14 -8.89
CA ILE A 69 -7.51 6.52 -8.29
C ILE A 69 -6.69 7.63 -7.64
N MET A 70 -6.41 7.48 -6.35
CA MET A 70 -5.64 8.43 -5.56
C MET A 70 -4.20 7.97 -5.42
N PHE A 71 -3.27 8.91 -5.54
CA PHE A 71 -1.82 8.69 -5.42
C PHE A 71 -1.28 9.53 -4.30
N PHE A 72 -0.77 8.89 -3.25
CA PHE A 72 -0.16 9.55 -2.10
C PHE A 72 1.35 9.51 -2.24
N THR A 73 2.02 10.58 -1.82
CA THR A 73 3.47 10.73 -2.01
C THR A 73 4.24 10.77 -0.70
N SER A 74 5.55 10.52 -0.77
CA SER A 74 6.49 10.59 0.35
C SER A 74 6.50 11.97 1.02
N GLU A 75 6.24 13.04 0.27
CA GLU A 75 6.10 14.42 0.77
C GLU A 75 4.72 14.71 1.39
N GLY A 76 3.85 13.71 1.49
CA GLY A 76 2.54 13.85 2.11
C GLY A 76 1.53 14.58 1.23
N LYS A 77 1.74 14.65 -0.09
CA LYS A 77 0.73 15.14 -1.04
C LYS A 77 -0.17 14.00 -1.50
N VAL A 78 -1.32 14.38 -2.04
CA VAL A 78 -2.21 13.49 -2.77
C VAL A 78 -2.60 14.09 -4.11
N TYR A 79 -2.58 13.23 -5.12
CA TYR A 79 -3.07 13.46 -6.46
C TYR A 79 -4.22 12.50 -6.73
N ARG A 80 -5.04 12.80 -7.75
CA ARG A 80 -6.05 11.87 -8.23
C ARG A 80 -6.11 11.91 -9.75
N LEU A 81 -6.41 10.77 -10.33
CA LEU A 81 -6.70 10.61 -11.75
C LEU A 81 -7.96 9.77 -11.88
N LYS A 82 -8.75 10.03 -12.91
CA LYS A 82 -9.71 9.04 -13.41
C LYS A 82 -8.95 7.88 -14.03
N GLY A 83 -9.52 6.68 -13.96
CA GLY A 83 -8.91 5.48 -14.53
C GLY A 83 -8.54 5.65 -16.01
N TYR A 84 -9.35 6.32 -16.82
CA TYR A 84 -9.07 6.55 -18.24
C TYR A 84 -7.87 7.48 -18.51
N GLU A 85 -7.48 8.33 -17.54
CA GLU A 85 -6.31 9.21 -17.68
C GLU A 85 -5.00 8.42 -17.55
N ILE A 86 -5.05 7.19 -17.01
CA ILE A 86 -3.90 6.30 -16.95
C ILE A 86 -3.70 5.65 -18.34
N PRO A 87 -2.49 5.70 -18.91
CA PRO A 87 -2.22 5.17 -20.24
C PRO A 87 -2.54 3.67 -20.35
N GLU A 88 -3.18 3.31 -21.45
CA GLU A 88 -3.40 1.91 -21.80
C GLU A 88 -2.08 1.26 -22.24
N GLY A 89 -1.87 0.01 -21.81
CA GLY A 89 -0.66 -0.73 -22.09
C GLY A 89 -0.91 -2.19 -22.43
N SER A 90 0.00 -2.79 -23.21
CA SER A 90 0.02 -4.23 -23.39
C SER A 90 0.57 -4.92 -22.13
N ARG A 91 0.41 -6.24 -22.02
CA ARG A 91 0.94 -7.00 -20.87
C ARG A 91 2.47 -6.86 -20.77
N ASN A 92 3.15 -6.85 -21.92
CA ASN A 92 4.61 -6.80 -22.00
C ASN A 92 5.16 -5.36 -21.96
N SER A 93 4.32 -4.33 -22.12
CA SER A 93 4.79 -2.95 -21.95
C SER A 93 4.97 -2.63 -20.47
N LYS A 94 6.00 -1.85 -20.14
CA LYS A 94 6.21 -1.35 -18.78
C LYS A 94 5.10 -0.37 -18.37
N GLY A 95 4.52 0.34 -19.34
CA GLY A 95 3.61 1.44 -19.10
C GLY A 95 4.34 2.78 -19.21
N MET A 96 3.77 3.83 -18.63
CA MET A 96 4.36 5.15 -18.57
C MET A 96 4.90 5.42 -17.16
N ASN A 97 6.05 6.09 -17.04
CA ASN A 97 6.54 6.45 -15.72
C ASN A 97 5.61 7.49 -15.07
N ILE A 98 5.26 7.30 -13.79
CA ILE A 98 4.30 8.12 -13.05
C ILE A 98 4.72 9.59 -12.96
N VAL A 99 6.02 9.90 -13.00
CA VAL A 99 6.54 11.29 -13.03
C VAL A 99 6.14 12.06 -14.30
N ASN A 100 5.79 11.35 -15.38
CA ASN A 100 5.31 11.96 -16.62
C ASN A 100 3.79 12.20 -16.61
N ILE A 101 3.09 11.73 -15.58
CA ILE A 101 1.63 11.83 -15.44
C ILE A 101 1.27 12.76 -14.29
N LEU A 102 2.00 12.67 -13.17
CA LEU A 102 1.81 13.49 -11.98
C LEU A 102 2.94 14.53 -11.87
N PRO A 103 2.65 15.79 -11.52
CA PRO A 103 3.67 16.82 -11.31
C PRO A 103 4.33 16.63 -9.93
N LEU A 104 5.21 15.64 -9.86
CA LEU A 104 5.97 15.27 -8.66
C LEU A 104 7.23 16.16 -8.52
N GLY A 105 7.64 16.45 -7.30
CA GLY A 105 8.96 17.01 -6.99
C GLY A 105 10.10 16.05 -7.36
N ALA A 106 11.34 16.56 -7.38
CA ALA A 106 12.51 15.80 -7.85
C ALA A 106 12.77 14.49 -7.07
N ASP A 107 12.54 14.51 -5.75
CA ASP A 107 12.72 13.36 -4.86
C ASP A 107 11.38 12.81 -4.32
N GLU A 108 10.26 13.33 -4.83
CA GLU A 108 8.91 12.93 -4.42
C GLU A 108 8.54 11.59 -5.06
N LYS A 109 8.23 10.60 -4.23
CA LYS A 109 7.85 9.25 -4.69
C LYS A 109 6.41 8.95 -4.34
N VAL A 110 5.71 8.22 -5.19
CA VAL A 110 4.39 7.66 -4.83
C VAL A 110 4.60 6.54 -3.81
N THR A 111 3.90 6.61 -2.68
CA THR A 111 3.96 5.63 -1.59
C THR A 111 2.67 4.84 -1.42
N ALA A 112 1.56 5.29 -2.01
CA ALA A 112 0.34 4.49 -2.12
C ALA A 112 -0.46 4.85 -3.37
N MET A 113 -1.00 3.83 -4.04
CA MET A 113 -2.00 3.93 -5.11
C MET A 113 -3.29 3.26 -4.63
N ILE A 114 -4.36 4.04 -4.45
CA ILE A 114 -5.60 3.59 -3.83
C ILE A 114 -6.78 3.87 -4.76
N ARG A 115 -7.53 2.83 -5.13
CA ARG A 115 -8.88 3.01 -5.68
C ARG A 115 -9.82 3.48 -4.58
N VAL A 116 -10.63 4.49 -4.86
CA VAL A 116 -11.63 4.98 -3.91
C VAL A 116 -13.02 4.89 -4.54
N PRO A 117 -14.07 4.58 -3.74
CA PRO A 117 -15.43 4.64 -4.25
C PRO A 117 -15.83 6.10 -4.54
N GLU A 118 -17.01 6.25 -5.13
CA GLU A 118 -17.59 7.56 -5.37
C GLU A 118 -17.72 8.36 -4.07
N PHE A 119 -17.24 9.60 -4.09
CA PHE A 119 -17.28 10.49 -2.93
C PHE A 119 -18.73 10.77 -2.50
N GLY A 120 -18.96 10.88 -1.18
CA GLY A 120 -20.29 11.14 -0.62
C GLY A 120 -21.24 9.95 -0.57
N THR A 121 -20.84 8.77 -1.06
CA THR A 121 -21.67 7.55 -1.00
C THR A 121 -21.48 6.76 0.30
N GLU A 122 -20.24 6.68 0.78
CA GLU A 122 -19.85 5.90 1.95
C GLU A 122 -19.02 6.74 2.91
N LYS A 123 -19.19 6.48 4.22
CA LYS A 123 -18.39 7.15 5.25
C LYS A 123 -17.05 6.44 5.43
N LEU A 124 -16.11 6.76 4.56
CA LEU A 124 -14.77 6.18 4.57
C LEU A 124 -13.71 7.16 5.05
N TYR A 125 -12.58 6.59 5.46
CA TYR A 125 -11.46 7.30 6.03
C TYR A 125 -10.15 6.88 5.38
N LEU A 126 -9.25 7.83 5.22
CA LEU A 126 -7.86 7.59 4.84
C LEU A 126 -7.01 7.59 6.11
N CYS A 127 -6.52 6.42 6.48
CA CYS A 127 -5.56 6.22 7.55
C CYS A 127 -4.13 6.27 6.97
N MET A 128 -3.42 7.35 7.26
CA MET A 128 -2.05 7.64 6.81
C MET A 128 -1.07 7.39 7.95
N LEU A 129 0.05 6.73 7.68
CA LEU A 129 1.10 6.46 8.63
C LEU A 129 2.48 6.85 8.06
N THR A 130 3.21 7.63 8.84
CA THR A 130 4.54 8.09 8.47
C THR A 130 5.63 7.13 8.93
N LYS A 131 6.82 7.30 8.35
CA LYS A 131 8.06 6.58 8.72
C LYS A 131 8.36 6.68 10.22
N ASN A 132 8.15 7.85 10.80
CA ASN A 132 8.43 8.12 12.22
C ASN A 132 7.25 7.80 13.15
N GLY A 133 6.25 7.05 12.67
CA GLY A 133 5.17 6.53 13.51
C GLY A 133 4.11 7.56 13.88
N VAL A 134 3.90 8.58 13.05
CA VAL A 134 2.75 9.49 13.15
C VAL A 134 1.59 8.92 12.33
N ILE A 135 0.44 8.68 12.97
CA ILE A 135 -0.79 8.28 12.29
C ILE A 135 -1.75 9.46 12.16
N LYS A 136 -2.42 9.55 11.02
CA LYS A 136 -3.52 10.48 10.80
C LYS A 136 -4.69 9.79 10.12
N ARG A 137 -5.89 10.15 10.56
CA ARG A 137 -7.14 9.76 9.91
C ARG A 137 -7.88 10.99 9.43
N THR A 138 -8.32 10.97 8.18
CA THR A 138 -9.12 12.04 7.56
C THR A 138 -10.27 11.38 6.79
N GLU A 139 -11.47 11.98 6.79
CA GLU A 139 -12.57 11.53 5.93
C GLU A 139 -12.18 11.59 4.44
N LEU A 140 -12.58 10.57 3.67
CA LEU A 140 -12.31 10.50 2.24
C LEU A 140 -12.88 11.72 1.50
N ASP A 141 -14.08 12.16 1.87
CA ASP A 141 -14.77 13.31 1.28
C ASP A 141 -14.01 14.64 1.41
N ALA A 142 -13.06 14.75 2.35
CA ALA A 142 -12.17 15.90 2.43
C ALA A 142 -11.25 16.03 1.20
N TYR A 143 -11.19 14.99 0.36
CA TYR A 143 -10.40 14.91 -0.86
C TYR A 143 -11.24 14.86 -2.14
N LYS A 144 -12.55 15.13 -2.07
CA LYS A 144 -13.43 15.20 -3.25
C LYS A 144 -13.03 16.27 -4.27
N ASN A 145 -12.22 17.24 -3.87
CA ASN A 145 -11.74 18.35 -4.68
C ASN A 145 -10.21 18.43 -4.64
N VAL A 146 -9.54 17.56 -5.39
CA VAL A 146 -8.08 17.59 -5.58
C VAL A 146 -7.76 18.28 -6.91
N ARG A 147 -6.88 19.28 -6.85
CA ARG A 147 -6.40 20.04 -8.02
C ARG A 147 -5.33 19.23 -8.77
N LYS A 148 -5.07 19.57 -10.04
CA LYS A 148 -4.05 18.89 -10.88
C LYS A 148 -2.64 18.88 -10.25
N ASN A 149 -2.24 19.95 -9.57
CA ASN A 149 -0.95 20.04 -8.88
C ASN A 149 -0.91 19.27 -7.54
N GLY A 150 -1.93 18.45 -7.26
CA GLY A 150 -2.09 17.78 -5.99
C GLY A 150 -2.44 18.74 -4.85
N ILE A 151 -2.68 18.18 -3.69
CA ILE A 151 -2.94 18.92 -2.45
C ILE A 151 -2.25 18.20 -1.28
N PHE A 152 -1.85 18.92 -0.23
CA PHE A 152 -1.32 18.26 0.97
C PHE A 152 -2.37 17.33 1.58
N ALA A 153 -1.99 16.08 1.82
CA ALA A 153 -2.79 15.08 2.51
C ALA A 153 -2.41 14.95 3.99
N ILE A 154 -1.17 15.29 4.35
CA ILE A 154 -0.61 15.34 5.70
C ILE A 154 0.54 16.35 5.76
N ASN A 155 0.66 17.07 6.87
CA ASN A 155 1.85 17.88 7.15
C ASN A 155 2.87 17.00 7.86
N LEU A 156 4.06 16.87 7.26
CA LEU A 156 5.15 16.04 7.79
C LEU A 156 6.10 16.88 8.64
N ASP A 157 6.71 16.24 9.63
CA ASP A 157 7.85 16.82 10.33
C ASP A 157 9.11 16.72 9.46
N GLU A 158 10.13 17.51 9.80
CA GLU A 158 11.42 17.45 9.12
C GLU A 158 12.02 16.04 9.20
N GLY A 159 12.43 15.50 8.04
CA GLY A 159 12.99 14.15 7.92
C GLY A 159 11.98 13.01 8.02
N ASP A 160 10.67 13.29 8.14
CA ASP A 160 9.62 12.28 8.08
C ASP A 160 9.08 12.12 6.66
N GLU A 161 8.47 10.97 6.39
CA GLU A 161 7.96 10.58 5.08
C GLU A 161 6.59 9.90 5.26
N LEU A 162 5.61 10.20 4.40
CA LEU A 162 4.38 9.40 4.37
C LEU A 162 4.67 8.06 3.68
N ARG A 163 4.49 6.95 4.40
CA ARG A 163 4.89 5.61 3.91
C ARG A 163 3.71 4.67 3.63
N PHE A 164 2.63 4.77 4.40
CA PHE A 164 1.51 3.87 4.27
C PHE A 164 0.20 4.64 4.29
N VAL A 165 -0.73 4.24 3.42
CA VAL A 165 -2.09 4.75 3.40
C VAL A 165 -3.05 3.57 3.26
N LYS A 166 -4.10 3.54 4.08
CA LYS A 166 -5.17 2.54 4.05
C LYS A 166 -6.53 3.22 4.05
N LEU A 167 -7.44 2.71 3.23
CA LEU A 167 -8.84 3.09 3.25
C LEU A 167 -9.55 2.25 4.32
N THR A 168 -10.30 2.89 5.21
CA THR A 168 -11.01 2.26 6.33
C THR A 168 -12.44 2.78 6.44
N ASP A 169 -13.30 2.06 7.17
CA ASP A 169 -14.73 2.32 7.32
C ASP A 169 -15.10 2.94 8.68
N GLY A 170 -14.12 3.16 9.57
CA GLY A 170 -14.34 3.68 10.91
C GLY A 170 -14.44 2.59 11.98
N GLU A 171 -14.44 1.30 11.60
CA GLU A 171 -14.56 0.17 12.53
C GLU A 171 -13.31 -0.71 12.55
N LYS A 172 -12.26 -0.33 11.82
CA LYS A 172 -11.06 -1.15 11.66
C LYS A 172 -10.12 -1.07 12.86
N GLN A 173 -9.41 -2.18 13.08
CA GLN A 173 -8.21 -2.21 13.89
C GLN A 173 -6.99 -1.88 13.00
N ILE A 174 -6.06 -1.07 13.50
CA ILE A 174 -4.81 -0.76 12.83
C ILE A 174 -3.68 -1.48 13.55
N LEU A 175 -2.98 -2.35 12.82
CA LEU A 175 -1.74 -2.97 13.26
C LEU A 175 -0.56 -2.23 12.62
N ILE A 176 0.40 -1.83 13.45
CA ILE A 176 1.64 -1.19 13.04
C ILE A 176 2.79 -2.05 13.54
N ALA A 177 3.78 -2.28 12.69
CA ALA A 177 5.02 -2.96 13.04
C ALA A 177 6.24 -2.10 12.70
N THR A 178 7.27 -2.20 13.52
CA THR A 178 8.51 -1.43 13.39
C THR A 178 9.65 -2.31 12.89
N ARG A 179 10.70 -1.66 12.36
CA ARG A 179 11.91 -2.35 11.90
C ARG A 179 12.63 -3.07 13.02
N LYS A 180 12.67 -2.49 14.22
CA LYS A 180 13.26 -3.12 15.41
C LYS A 180 12.35 -4.15 16.10
N GLY A 181 11.29 -4.60 15.42
CA GLY A 181 10.55 -5.79 15.83
C GLY A 181 9.46 -5.53 16.86
N MET A 182 9.05 -4.28 17.05
CA MET A 182 7.90 -3.95 17.89
C MET A 182 6.61 -3.90 17.07
N CYS A 183 5.46 -4.10 17.70
CA CYS A 183 4.16 -3.87 17.08
C CYS A 183 3.14 -3.29 18.06
N ILE A 184 2.25 -2.45 17.55
CA ILE A 184 1.10 -1.96 18.28
C ILE A 184 -0.16 -2.18 17.46
N SER A 185 -1.24 -2.53 18.13
CA SER A 185 -2.53 -2.75 17.48
C SER A 185 -3.60 -2.00 18.26
N PHE A 186 -4.39 -1.15 17.62
CA PHE A 186 -5.39 -0.30 18.28
C PHE A 186 -6.60 -0.04 17.37
N ASN A 187 -7.73 0.38 17.93
CA ASN A 187 -8.90 0.75 17.13
C ASN A 187 -8.64 2.06 16.38
N GLU A 188 -8.99 2.16 15.09
CA GLU A 188 -8.69 3.35 14.31
C GLU A 188 -9.23 4.66 14.91
N ASN A 189 -10.31 4.60 15.71
CA ASN A 189 -10.89 5.76 16.37
C ASN A 189 -10.04 6.33 17.50
N ASP A 190 -9.07 5.58 18.04
CA ASP A 190 -8.08 6.11 18.98
C ASP A 190 -7.22 7.20 18.31
N ALA A 191 -7.10 7.16 16.98
CA ALA A 191 -6.64 8.27 16.16
C ALA A 191 -7.87 9.08 15.69
N ARG A 192 -8.15 10.18 16.39
CA ARG A 192 -9.26 11.08 16.05
C ARG A 192 -9.20 11.50 14.57
N CYS A 193 -10.37 11.54 13.92
CA CYS A 193 -10.48 12.08 12.57
C CYS A 193 -10.21 13.59 12.61
N ILE A 194 -9.32 14.07 11.76
CA ILE A 194 -8.90 15.48 11.71
C ILE A 194 -8.73 15.95 10.26
N GLY A 195 -8.60 17.26 10.09
CA GLY A 195 -8.49 17.88 8.78
C GLY A 195 -7.24 17.49 7.99
N ARG A 196 -7.34 17.72 6.68
CA ARG A 196 -6.35 17.34 5.68
C ARG A 196 -4.94 17.93 5.90
N THR A 197 -4.81 19.15 6.42
CA THR A 197 -3.49 19.78 6.69
C THR A 197 -2.97 19.51 8.10
N ALA A 198 -3.66 18.71 8.90
CA ALA A 198 -3.15 18.36 10.22
C ALA A 198 -1.95 17.42 10.15
N ARG A 199 -1.09 17.48 11.17
CA ARG A 199 0.09 16.63 11.34
C ARG A 199 -0.26 15.16 11.67
N GLY A 200 -1.31 14.93 12.45
CA GLY A 200 -1.62 13.61 13.01
C GLY A 200 -1.16 13.48 14.46
N VAL A 201 -1.21 12.26 14.98
CA VAL A 201 -0.89 11.90 16.37
C VAL A 201 0.06 10.71 16.40
N LYS A 202 0.79 10.53 17.51
CA LYS A 202 1.71 9.40 17.67
C LYS A 202 0.97 8.07 17.61
N ALA A 203 1.37 7.16 16.73
CA ALA A 203 0.78 5.83 16.62
C ALA A 203 1.45 4.83 17.58
N ILE A 204 2.78 4.87 17.64
CA ILE A 204 3.63 4.03 18.48
C ILE A 204 4.81 4.87 19.01
N THR A 205 5.30 4.55 20.20
CA THR A 205 6.57 5.10 20.69
C THR A 205 7.72 4.27 20.15
N LEU A 206 8.49 4.86 19.25
CA LEU A 206 9.69 4.26 18.65
C LEU A 206 10.89 4.35 19.59
N SER A 207 11.73 3.32 19.54
CA SER A 207 13.08 3.38 20.10
C SER A 207 14.00 4.21 19.19
N GLU A 208 15.17 4.59 19.71
CA GLU A 208 16.17 5.30 18.91
C GLU A 208 16.59 4.48 17.69
N GLY A 209 16.61 5.11 16.51
CA GLY A 209 16.95 4.48 15.24
C GLY A 209 15.91 3.47 14.71
N ASP A 210 14.72 3.40 15.31
CA ASP A 210 13.61 2.58 14.82
C ASP A 210 12.69 3.40 13.91
N GLU A 211 12.00 2.71 12.99
CA GLU A 211 11.03 3.30 12.07
C GLU A 211 9.95 2.26 11.71
N ILE A 212 8.88 2.71 11.06
CA ILE A 212 7.77 1.82 10.67
C ILE A 212 8.18 0.89 9.51
N ALA A 213 7.96 -0.42 9.70
CA ALA A 213 8.15 -1.46 8.70
C ALA A 213 6.84 -1.87 7.99
N GLY A 214 5.68 -1.58 8.58
CA GLY A 214 4.40 -1.86 7.92
C GLY A 214 3.17 -1.40 8.68
N MET A 215 2.08 -1.24 7.94
CA MET A 215 0.73 -0.96 8.45
C MET A 215 -0.26 -1.96 7.86
N CYS A 216 -0.98 -2.66 8.73
CA CYS A 216 -1.96 -3.68 8.36
C CYS A 216 -3.34 -3.33 8.94
N VAL A 217 -4.36 -3.63 8.16
CA VAL A 217 -5.78 -3.59 8.54
C VAL A 217 -6.29 -5.01 8.35
N PRO A 218 -7.04 -5.60 9.32
CA PRO A 218 -7.51 -6.97 9.19
C PRO A 218 -8.43 -7.10 7.97
N GLU A 219 -8.17 -8.13 7.18
CA GLU A 219 -8.95 -8.54 6.01
C GLU A 219 -9.34 -10.01 6.20
N GLU A 220 -10.53 -10.37 5.77
CA GLU A 220 -11.02 -11.74 5.89
C GLU A 220 -10.09 -12.73 5.17
N ASN A 221 -9.85 -13.89 5.78
CA ASN A 221 -9.00 -14.96 5.23
C ASN A 221 -7.52 -14.57 4.97
N LYS A 222 -7.07 -13.39 5.43
CA LYS A 222 -5.68 -12.95 5.34
C LYS A 222 -4.95 -13.06 6.67
N LYS A 223 -3.65 -13.32 6.58
CA LYS A 223 -2.73 -13.42 7.73
C LYS A 223 -1.70 -12.31 7.67
N VAL A 224 -1.12 -11.96 8.82
CA VAL A 224 -0.03 -10.98 8.90
C VAL A 224 1.28 -11.67 8.52
N LEU A 225 1.82 -11.33 7.37
CA LEU A 225 3.17 -11.67 6.95
C LEU A 225 4.18 -10.74 7.63
N THR A 226 5.21 -11.30 8.25
CA THR A 226 6.41 -10.57 8.69
C THR A 226 7.62 -11.21 8.02
N VAL A 227 8.47 -10.40 7.39
CA VAL A 227 9.73 -10.83 6.75
C VAL A 227 10.89 -10.01 7.32
N SER A 228 12.00 -10.67 7.67
CA SER A 228 13.24 -10.04 8.12
C SER A 228 14.21 -9.79 6.97
N GLU A 229 15.15 -8.87 7.19
CA GLU A 229 16.22 -8.57 6.23
C GLU A 229 17.19 -9.74 6.01
N THR A 230 17.18 -10.74 6.90
CA THR A 230 17.94 -12.00 6.78
C THR A 230 17.18 -13.09 6.01
N GLY A 231 16.06 -12.75 5.40
CA GLY A 231 15.29 -13.63 4.54
C GLY A 231 14.47 -14.71 5.26
N PHE A 232 14.16 -14.52 6.55
CA PHE A 232 13.21 -15.35 7.27
C PHE A 232 11.84 -14.67 7.30
N GLY A 233 10.78 -15.47 7.30
CA GLY A 233 9.43 -14.94 7.35
C GLY A 233 8.42 -15.94 7.88
N ARG A 234 7.30 -15.39 8.34
CA ARG A 234 6.14 -16.15 8.84
C ARG A 234 4.84 -15.42 8.54
N ARG A 235 3.78 -16.19 8.40
CA ARG A 235 2.41 -15.70 8.49
C ARG A 235 1.90 -15.90 9.92
N SER A 236 1.09 -14.99 10.42
CA SER A 236 0.47 -15.09 11.76
C SER A 236 -0.99 -14.73 11.68
N GLU A 237 -1.83 -15.39 12.47
CA GLU A 237 -3.22 -14.95 12.61
C GLU A 237 -3.26 -13.52 13.16
N PHE A 238 -4.20 -12.71 12.67
CA PHE A 238 -4.35 -11.34 13.13
C PHE A 238 -4.67 -11.29 14.64
N ASP A 239 -5.37 -12.30 15.17
CA ASP A 239 -5.70 -12.44 16.59
C ASP A 239 -4.48 -12.58 17.52
N ASN A 240 -3.30 -12.89 16.97
CA ASN A 240 -2.06 -12.83 17.74
C ASN A 240 -1.71 -11.38 18.14
N TYR A 241 -2.35 -10.39 17.53
CA TYR A 241 -2.12 -8.96 17.71
C TYR A 241 -3.17 -8.30 18.58
N ARG A 242 -3.13 -8.61 19.89
CA ARG A 242 -4.02 -7.99 20.89
C ARG A 242 -4.03 -6.46 20.82
N VAL A 243 -5.21 -5.88 21.03
CA VAL A 243 -5.43 -4.44 21.16
C VAL A 243 -4.61 -3.88 22.33
N GLN A 244 -4.08 -2.68 22.15
CA GLN A 244 -3.26 -1.91 23.07
C GLN A 244 -3.66 -0.43 22.97
N SER A 245 -3.28 0.37 23.97
CA SER A 245 -3.45 1.83 23.90
C SER A 245 -2.52 2.45 22.85
N ARG A 246 -3.09 3.20 21.89
CA ARG A 246 -2.32 3.94 20.88
C ARG A 246 -1.23 4.81 21.52
N GLY A 247 -0.06 4.85 20.89
CA GLY A 247 1.08 5.66 21.32
C GLY A 247 1.98 4.97 22.35
N GLY A 248 1.61 3.78 22.83
CA GLY A 248 2.47 2.94 23.67
C GLY A 248 3.71 2.41 22.94
N LYS A 249 4.58 1.69 23.67
CA LYS A 249 5.79 1.04 23.10
C LYS A 249 5.48 -0.20 22.26
N GLY A 250 4.27 -0.73 22.35
CA GLY A 250 3.89 -1.96 21.67
C GLY A 250 4.36 -3.23 22.39
N LEU A 251 4.28 -4.36 21.67
CA LEU A 251 4.71 -5.69 22.07
C LEU A 251 5.68 -6.23 21.04
N ILE A 252 6.47 -7.23 21.44
CA ILE A 252 7.42 -7.88 20.54
C ILE A 252 6.64 -8.57 19.40
N ASN A 253 6.93 -8.16 18.17
CA ASN A 253 6.52 -8.82 16.93
C ASN A 253 7.59 -9.83 16.45
N TYR A 254 8.86 -9.50 16.62
CA TYR A 254 9.96 -10.28 16.07
C TYR A 254 11.25 -10.06 16.88
N HIS A 255 12.02 -11.11 17.15
CA HIS A 255 13.29 -11.01 17.87
C HIS A 255 14.43 -10.57 16.95
N THR A 256 14.54 -9.25 16.73
CA THR A 256 15.50 -8.66 15.80
C THR A 256 16.96 -8.83 16.22
N GLU A 257 17.24 -8.82 17.53
CA GLU A 257 18.59 -9.08 18.06
C GLU A 257 19.15 -10.45 17.64
N THR A 258 18.27 -11.44 17.40
CA THR A 258 18.67 -12.80 17.00
C THR A 258 18.44 -13.06 15.52
N TYR A 259 17.42 -12.45 14.91
CA TYR A 259 16.94 -12.82 13.58
C TYR A 259 17.14 -11.71 12.53
N GLY A 260 17.72 -10.57 12.90
CA GLY A 260 17.83 -9.39 12.03
C GLY A 260 16.56 -8.54 12.02
N ASP A 261 16.67 -7.31 11.55
CA ASP A 261 15.57 -6.35 11.54
C ASP A 261 14.42 -6.82 10.65
N VAL A 262 13.21 -6.32 10.96
CA VAL A 262 12.03 -6.53 10.13
C VAL A 262 12.13 -5.69 8.87
N ALA A 263 12.10 -6.33 7.71
CA ALA A 263 12.15 -5.68 6.41
C ALA A 263 10.77 -5.19 5.96
N ALA A 264 9.72 -5.98 6.18
CA ALA A 264 8.36 -5.64 5.78
C ALA A 264 7.31 -6.41 6.60
N VAL A 265 6.13 -5.78 6.75
CA VAL A 265 4.92 -6.41 7.29
C VAL A 265 3.73 -6.08 6.41
N ALA A 266 2.95 -7.10 6.02
CA ALA A 266 1.80 -6.96 5.13
C ALA A 266 0.71 -7.99 5.45
N MET A 267 -0.54 -7.73 5.03
CA MET A 267 -1.59 -8.73 5.00
C MET A 267 -1.46 -9.56 3.73
N VAL A 268 -1.56 -10.89 3.84
CA VAL A 268 -1.51 -11.81 2.71
C VAL A 268 -2.59 -12.89 2.79
N GLY A 269 -3.28 -13.12 1.67
CA GLY A 269 -4.19 -14.24 1.43
C GLY A 269 -3.42 -15.50 1.00
N GLU A 270 -4.06 -16.67 1.03
CA GLU A 270 -3.41 -17.93 0.64
C GLU A 270 -3.31 -18.12 -0.88
N ASP A 271 -4.15 -17.39 -1.61
CA ASP A 271 -4.24 -17.31 -3.06
C ASP A 271 -3.34 -16.20 -3.67
N GLU A 272 -2.71 -15.40 -2.83
CA GLU A 272 -1.79 -14.34 -3.22
C GLU A 272 -0.33 -14.86 -3.32
N ASP A 273 0.46 -14.17 -4.14
CA ASP A 273 1.92 -14.35 -4.19
C ASP A 273 2.62 -13.21 -3.44
N VAL A 274 3.72 -13.56 -2.78
CA VAL A 274 4.63 -12.60 -2.16
C VAL A 274 5.84 -12.41 -3.06
N ILE A 275 6.09 -11.15 -3.42
CA ILE A 275 7.31 -10.75 -4.13
C ILE A 275 8.27 -10.11 -3.12
N MET A 276 9.49 -10.62 -3.07
CA MET A 276 10.57 -10.09 -2.24
C MET A 276 11.73 -9.65 -3.13
N ILE A 277 12.35 -8.54 -2.76
CA ILE A 277 13.46 -7.94 -3.50
C ILE A 277 14.58 -7.68 -2.49
N SER A 278 15.75 -8.28 -2.71
CA SER A 278 16.94 -8.00 -1.89
C SER A 278 17.69 -6.76 -2.36
N SER A 279 18.58 -6.26 -1.51
CA SER A 279 19.45 -5.11 -1.80
C SER A 279 20.41 -5.35 -2.99
N ASP A 280 20.86 -6.59 -3.19
CA ASP A 280 21.65 -7.03 -4.34
C ASP A 280 20.80 -7.30 -5.59
N GLY A 281 19.48 -7.07 -5.51
CA GLY A 281 18.60 -7.06 -6.67
C GLY A 281 18.07 -8.42 -7.10
N ILE A 282 18.10 -9.42 -6.22
CA ILE A 282 17.44 -10.70 -6.47
C ILE A 282 15.95 -10.52 -6.20
N ILE A 283 15.12 -10.90 -7.17
CA ILE A 283 13.66 -10.88 -7.06
C ILE A 283 13.19 -12.32 -6.91
N ILE A 284 12.43 -12.59 -5.85
CA ILE A 284 11.81 -13.90 -5.59
C ILE A 284 10.31 -13.74 -5.49
N ARG A 285 9.58 -14.58 -6.22
CA ARG A 285 8.12 -14.76 -6.07
C ARG A 285 7.83 -16.11 -5.44
N ILE A 286 7.10 -16.11 -4.32
CA ILE A 286 6.62 -17.33 -3.67
C ILE A 286 5.11 -17.24 -3.38
N PRO A 287 4.35 -18.33 -3.53
CA PRO A 287 2.99 -18.39 -3.04
C PRO A 287 2.94 -18.13 -1.54
N ALA A 288 2.05 -17.24 -1.09
CA ALA A 288 1.93 -16.90 0.32
C ALA A 288 1.59 -18.14 1.17
N LYS A 289 0.79 -19.06 0.63
CA LYS A 289 0.45 -20.34 1.29
C LYS A 289 1.66 -21.21 1.63
N ASP A 290 2.76 -21.10 0.88
CA ASP A 290 3.99 -21.86 1.12
C ASP A 290 4.79 -21.30 2.32
N ILE A 291 4.48 -20.08 2.78
CA ILE A 291 5.08 -19.48 3.96
C ILE A 291 4.36 -20.04 5.19
N SER A 292 5.11 -20.68 6.09
CA SER A 292 4.54 -21.32 7.27
C SER A 292 3.86 -20.32 8.23
N VAL A 293 2.81 -20.80 8.89
CA VAL A 293 2.06 -20.04 9.89
C VAL A 293 2.68 -20.29 11.26
N PHE A 294 3.05 -19.21 11.96
CA PHE A 294 3.52 -19.27 13.34
C PHE A 294 3.07 -18.05 14.13
N ALA A 295 2.82 -18.26 15.42
CA ALA A 295 2.54 -17.18 16.36
C ALA A 295 3.73 -16.22 16.50
N ARG A 296 3.46 -14.96 16.83
CA ARG A 296 4.51 -14.01 17.21
C ARG A 296 5.07 -14.39 18.58
N PRO A 297 6.36 -14.16 18.86
CA PRO A 297 7.38 -13.50 18.04
C PRO A 297 8.36 -14.48 17.35
N SER A 298 7.88 -15.63 16.87
CA SER A 298 8.75 -16.65 16.27
C SER A 298 9.53 -16.16 15.04
N LYS A 299 10.63 -16.86 14.71
CA LYS A 299 11.46 -16.59 13.52
C LYS A 299 10.73 -16.88 12.21
N GLY A 300 9.94 -17.95 12.19
CA GLY A 300 9.41 -18.49 10.94
C GLY A 300 10.41 -19.34 10.15
N VAL A 301 10.18 -19.44 8.85
CA VAL A 301 10.98 -20.25 7.91
C VAL A 301 11.80 -19.34 7.00
N ARG A 302 12.84 -19.90 6.37
CA ARG A 302 13.58 -19.18 5.34
C ARG A 302 12.69 -19.03 4.10
N VAL A 303 12.41 -17.79 3.73
CA VAL A 303 11.62 -17.41 2.55
C VAL A 303 12.52 -16.89 1.42
N MET A 304 13.68 -16.34 1.77
CA MET A 304 14.71 -15.88 0.85
C MET A 304 16.08 -16.27 1.39
N LYS A 305 16.97 -16.74 0.52
CA LYS A 305 18.39 -16.88 0.90
C LYS A 305 19.04 -15.53 0.66
N THR A 306 19.44 -14.86 1.74
CA THR A 306 20.26 -13.65 1.68
C THR A 306 21.74 -14.03 1.73
N ASN A 307 22.58 -13.21 1.12
CA ASN A 307 24.04 -13.37 1.18
C ASN A 307 24.59 -12.89 2.51
#